data_AF-A0A7W4HBC9-F1
#
_entry.id   AF-A0A7W4HBC9-F1
#
_cell.length_a   1.000
_cell.length_b   1.000
_cell.length_c   1.000
_cell.angle_alpha   90.00
_cell.angle_beta   90.00
_cell.angle_gamma   90.00
#
_symmetry.space_group_name_H-M   'P 1'
#
loop_
_entity.id
_entity.type
_entity.pdbx_description
1 polymer ?
#
loop_
_entity_poly.entity_id
_entity_poly.type
_entity_poly.pdbx_seq_one_letter_code
_entity_poly.pdbx_strand_id
1 'polypeptide(L)'
;MSTKKLIRYLKETNAMFNQEDLEITHQIIEDEVRILKLKSNKYIRISDKKERASYARLVGACSNGCMYLKEAEDGFIELYINPRHPKFKTALVKDTIESIIIVLSIAKKDQKPQKVKR
;
A
#
# COMPACT_ATOMS: atom_id res chain seq x y z
N MET A 1 16.01 -5.50 -6.66
CA MET A 1 14.96 -6.52 -6.90
C MET A 1 14.22 -6.13 -8.18
N SER A 2 13.83 -7.10 -9.01
CA SER A 2 13.05 -6.83 -10.24
C SER A 2 11.58 -6.50 -9.94
N THR A 3 10.96 -5.65 -10.77
CA THR A 3 9.52 -5.33 -10.81
C THR A 3 8.63 -6.57 -10.61
N LYS A 4 9.02 -7.72 -11.18
CA LYS A 4 8.29 -8.99 -11.04
C LYS A 4 8.10 -9.42 -9.58
N LYS A 5 9.09 -9.20 -8.73
CA LYS A 5 9.01 -9.53 -7.28
C LYS A 5 8.04 -8.60 -6.55
N LEU A 6 7.95 -7.34 -6.96
CA LEU A 6 6.98 -6.39 -6.40
C LEU A 6 5.56 -6.79 -6.81
N ILE A 7 5.33 -7.04 -8.09
CA ILE A 7 4.02 -7.47 -8.60
C ILE A 7 3.55 -8.74 -7.89
N ARG A 8 4.44 -9.73 -7.73
CA ARG A 8 4.13 -10.96 -7.00
C ARG A 8 3.71 -10.67 -5.55
N TYR A 9 4.47 -9.84 -4.85
CA TYR A 9 4.13 -9.42 -3.49
C TYR A 9 2.76 -8.73 -3.45
N LEU A 10 2.48 -7.79 -4.36
CA LEU A 10 1.18 -7.10 -4.40
C LEU A 10 0.02 -8.07 -4.57
N LYS A 11 0.17 -9.08 -5.43
CA LYS A 11 -0.83 -10.14 -5.62
C LYS A 11 -1.01 -11.01 -4.37
N GLU A 12 0.10 -11.43 -3.75
CA GLU A 12 0.08 -12.22 -2.52
C GLU A 12 -0.58 -11.43 -1.37
N THR A 13 -0.22 -10.16 -1.18
CA THR A 13 -0.81 -9.27 -0.18
C THR A 13 -2.29 -9.04 -0.43
N ASN A 14 -2.70 -8.71 -1.67
CA ASN A 14 -4.11 -8.53 -2.02
C ASN A 14 -4.94 -9.79 -1.68
N ALA A 15 -4.39 -10.97 -1.94
CA ALA A 15 -5.04 -12.24 -1.63
C ALA A 15 -5.19 -12.50 -0.12
N MET A 16 -4.55 -11.73 0.77
CA MET A 16 -4.71 -11.85 2.22
C MET A 16 -5.95 -11.15 2.76
N PHE A 17 -6.68 -10.39 1.94
CA PHE A 17 -7.84 -9.62 2.35
C PHE A 17 -9.08 -10.09 1.59
N ASN A 18 -10.26 -9.88 2.18
CA ASN A 18 -11.49 -9.93 1.39
C ASN A 18 -11.54 -8.67 0.51
N GLN A 19 -12.06 -8.78 -0.70
CA GLN A 19 -12.11 -7.65 -1.63
C GLN A 19 -12.92 -6.46 -1.07
N GLU A 20 -13.91 -6.72 -0.21
CA GLU A 20 -14.67 -5.68 0.49
C GLU A 20 -13.86 -4.95 1.59
N ASP A 21 -12.85 -5.62 2.14
CA ASP A 21 -12.04 -5.10 3.24
C ASP A 21 -10.84 -4.33 2.68
N LEU A 22 -10.19 -4.85 1.64
CA LEU A 22 -9.13 -4.16 0.91
C LEU A 22 -8.93 -4.75 -0.47
N GLU A 23 -8.89 -3.88 -1.47
CA GLU A 23 -8.48 -4.20 -2.84
C GLU A 23 -7.22 -3.38 -3.19
N ILE A 24 -6.16 -4.07 -3.58
CA ILE A 24 -4.89 -3.50 -4.02
C ILE A 24 -4.71 -3.72 -5.51
N THR A 25 -4.66 -2.63 -6.27
CA THR A 25 -4.37 -2.66 -7.72
C THR A 25 -3.14 -1.83 -8.04
N HIS A 26 -2.52 -2.09 -9.19
CA HIS A 26 -1.30 -1.41 -9.61
C HIS A 26 -1.27 -1.17 -11.11
N GLN A 27 -0.51 -0.15 -11.52
CA GLN A 27 -0.25 0.16 -12.92
C GLN A 27 1.24 0.11 -13.21
N ILE A 28 1.57 -0.52 -14.33
CA ILE A 28 2.94 -0.64 -14.86
C ILE A 28 3.10 0.40 -15.97
N ILE A 29 4.19 1.16 -15.91
CA ILE A 29 4.59 2.14 -16.94
C ILE A 29 6.10 1.98 -17.11
N GLU A 30 6.58 1.80 -18.35
CA GLU A 30 8.00 1.52 -18.64
C GLU A 30 8.54 0.31 -17.85
N ASP A 31 7.80 -0.79 -17.81
CA ASP A 31 8.17 -2.04 -17.09
C ASP A 31 8.38 -1.89 -15.57
N GLU A 32 7.96 -0.76 -14.98
CA GLU A 32 8.05 -0.47 -13.57
C GLU A 32 6.67 -0.21 -12.97
N VAL A 33 6.45 -0.63 -11.71
CA VAL A 33 5.22 -0.26 -10.99
C VAL A 33 5.31 1.22 -10.63
N ARG A 34 4.42 2.04 -11.22
CA ARG A 34 4.39 3.48 -10.98
C ARG A 34 3.22 3.94 -10.13
N ILE A 35 2.10 3.21 -10.18
CA ILE A 35 0.89 3.59 -9.45
C ILE A 35 0.42 2.39 -8.65
N LEU A 36 0.06 2.66 -7.40
CA LEU A 36 -0.58 1.73 -6.49
C LEU A 36 -1.89 2.35 -6.02
N LYS A 37 -2.97 1.59 -6.08
CA LYS A 37 -4.29 2.02 -5.59
C LYS A 37 -4.76 1.05 -4.52
N LEU A 38 -5.20 1.60 -3.39
CA LEU A 38 -5.82 0.87 -2.30
C LEU A 38 -7.27 1.33 -2.19
N LYS A 39 -8.20 0.39 -2.25
CA LYS A 39 -9.63 0.68 -2.13
C LYS A 39 -10.24 -0.10 -0.99
N SER A 40 -11.02 0.57 -0.14
CA SER A 40 -11.71 -0.02 1.00
C SER A 40 -12.81 0.91 1.53
N ASN A 41 -14.07 0.55 1.30
CA ASN A 41 -15.21 1.33 1.79
C ASN A 41 -15.41 1.24 3.32
N LYS A 42 -14.75 0.28 3.97
CA LYS A 42 -14.88 0.03 5.42
C LYS A 42 -13.85 0.80 6.24
N TYR A 43 -12.60 0.83 5.77
CA TYR A 43 -11.45 1.25 6.57
C TYR A 43 -10.85 2.60 6.15
N ILE A 44 -10.98 2.99 4.88
CA ILE A 44 -10.48 4.28 4.41
C ILE A 44 -11.58 5.32 4.55
N ARG A 45 -11.45 6.21 5.54
CA ARG A 45 -12.33 7.37 5.73
C ARG A 45 -11.45 8.61 5.79
N ILE A 46 -11.70 9.56 4.89
CA ILE A 46 -10.97 10.82 4.80
C ILE A 46 -11.99 11.93 4.88
N SER A 47 -12.21 12.39 6.11
CA SER A 47 -13.21 13.37 6.49
C SER A 47 -12.77 14.80 6.19
N ASP A 48 -11.46 15.08 6.20
CA ASP A 48 -10.94 16.43 5.96
C ASP A 48 -9.56 16.49 5.28
N LYS A 49 -9.15 17.72 4.94
CA LYS A 49 -7.84 17.99 4.32
C LYS A 49 -6.65 17.70 5.26
N LYS A 50 -6.83 17.72 6.58
CA LYS A 50 -5.76 17.45 7.55
C LYS A 50 -5.45 15.96 7.62
N GLU A 51 -6.45 15.10 7.53
CA GLU A 51 -6.27 13.65 7.41
C GLU A 51 -5.50 13.31 6.13
N ARG A 52 -5.89 13.87 4.98
CA ARG A 52 -5.16 13.70 3.72
C ARG A 52 -3.69 14.14 3.85
N ALA A 53 -3.42 15.29 4.47
CA ALA A 53 -2.05 15.76 4.68
C ALA A 53 -1.25 14.82 5.61
N SER A 54 -1.91 14.22 6.61
CA SER A 54 -1.30 13.25 7.51
C SER A 54 -0.93 11.95 6.80
N TYR A 55 -1.82 11.41 5.94
CA TYR A 55 -1.50 10.27 5.09
C TYR A 55 -0.35 10.57 4.12
N ALA A 56 -0.33 11.75 3.51
CA ALA A 56 0.76 12.15 2.61
C ALA A 56 2.11 12.15 3.33
N ARG A 57 2.15 12.70 4.55
CA ARG A 57 3.35 12.70 5.40
C ARG A 57 3.78 11.28 5.78
N LEU A 58 2.83 10.42 6.13
CA LEU A 58 3.10 9.02 6.47
C LEU A 58 3.72 8.26 5.28
N VAL A 59 3.12 8.38 4.10
CA VAL A 59 3.64 7.75 2.87
C VAL A 59 5.05 8.25 2.57
N GLY A 60 5.29 9.56 2.65
CA GLY A 60 6.60 10.15 2.41
C GLY A 60 7.66 9.66 3.41
N ALA A 61 7.30 9.57 4.69
CA ALA A 61 8.20 9.10 5.74
C ALA A 61 8.54 7.61 5.59
N CYS A 62 7.53 6.73 5.45
CA CYS A 62 7.72 5.28 5.31
C CYS A 62 8.49 4.91 4.03
N SER A 63 8.30 5.66 2.96
CA SER A 63 8.94 5.38 1.68
C SER A 63 10.26 6.12 1.47
N ASN A 64 10.77 6.88 2.44
CA ASN A 64 11.92 7.77 2.25
C ASN A 64 11.78 8.71 1.02
N GLY A 65 10.54 9.16 0.76
CA GLY A 65 10.20 10.05 -0.36
C GLY A 65 10.14 9.38 -1.74
N CYS A 66 10.37 8.07 -1.85
CA CYS A 66 10.23 7.39 -3.15
C CYS A 66 8.77 7.08 -3.51
N MET A 67 7.83 7.28 -2.59
CA MET A 67 6.40 7.26 -2.84
C MET A 67 5.75 8.56 -2.36
N TYR A 68 4.67 8.96 -3.01
CA TYR A 68 3.85 10.06 -2.54
C TYR A 68 2.36 9.79 -2.77
N LEU A 69 1.54 10.38 -1.91
CA LEU A 69 0.09 10.34 -2.02
C LEU A 69 -0.33 11.28 -3.16
N LYS A 70 -0.92 10.72 -4.21
CA LYS A 70 -1.49 11.50 -5.31
C LYS A 70 -2.91 11.93 -4.97
N GLU A 71 -3.72 10.97 -4.56
CA GLU A 71 -5.14 11.17 -4.27
C GLU A 71 -5.56 10.34 -3.06
N ALA A 72 -6.49 10.88 -2.29
CA ALA A 72 -7.02 10.24 -1.11
C ALA A 72 -8.43 10.80 -0.88
N GLU A 73 -9.42 9.92 -1.01
CA GLU A 73 -10.84 10.22 -0.88
C GLU A 73 -11.51 9.07 -0.13
N ASP A 74 -12.75 9.27 0.32
CA ASP A 74 -13.48 8.24 1.07
C ASP A 74 -13.47 6.90 0.32
N GLY A 75 -12.90 5.89 0.95
CA GLY A 75 -12.76 4.55 0.38
C GLY A 75 -11.57 4.33 -0.56
N PHE A 76 -10.73 5.34 -0.84
CA PHE A 76 -9.71 5.25 -1.89
C PHE A 76 -8.41 6.00 -1.58
N ILE A 77 -7.27 5.35 -1.83
CA ILE A 77 -5.93 5.95 -1.76
C ILE A 77 -5.17 5.60 -3.04
N GLU A 78 -4.66 6.62 -3.74
CA GLU A 78 -3.76 6.49 -4.88
C GLU A 78 -2.35 6.99 -4.53
N LEU A 79 -1.37 6.10 -4.67
CA LEU A 79 0.04 6.38 -4.45
C LEU A 79 0.80 6.32 -5.77
N TYR A 80 1.70 7.28 -5.95
CA TYR A 80 2.70 7.23 -7.00
C TYR A 80 4.02 6.69 -6.44
N ILE A 81 4.71 5.89 -7.24
CA ILE A 81 6.01 5.31 -6.94
C ILE A 81 7.02 5.87 -7.94
N ASN A 82 8.10 6.46 -7.42
CA ASN A 82 9.22 6.93 -8.22
C ASN A 82 10.40 5.92 -8.13
N PRO A 83 10.47 4.94 -9.04
CA PRO A 83 11.56 3.97 -9.06
C PRO A 83 12.94 4.60 -9.38
N ARG A 84 12.95 5.81 -9.95
CA ARG A 84 14.19 6.55 -10.26
C ARG A 84 14.71 7.37 -9.07
N HIS A 85 14.00 7.38 -7.94
CA HIS A 85 14.45 8.08 -6.74
C HIS A 85 15.71 7.40 -6.16
N PRO A 86 16.74 8.15 -5.74
CA PRO A 86 18.02 7.56 -5.30
C PRO A 86 17.89 6.66 -4.06
N LYS A 87 16.85 6.87 -3.23
CA LYS A 87 16.55 6.02 -2.07
C LYS A 87 15.58 4.89 -2.38
N PHE A 88 15.13 4.73 -3.63
CA PHE A 88 14.16 3.71 -3.99
C PHE A 88 14.68 2.31 -3.68
N LYS A 89 13.90 1.56 -2.91
CA LYS A 89 14.11 0.13 -2.66
C LYS A 89 12.74 -0.53 -2.69
N THR A 90 12.62 -1.66 -3.38
CA THR A 90 11.37 -2.42 -3.41
C THR A 90 10.89 -2.80 -2.00
N ALA A 91 11.80 -3.04 -1.06
CA ALA A 91 11.47 -3.29 0.35
C ALA A 91 10.70 -2.11 0.98
N LEU A 92 11.12 -0.86 0.72
CA LEU A 92 10.42 0.32 1.25
C LEU A 92 8.98 0.42 0.74
N VAL A 93 8.72 0.00 -0.51
CA VAL A 93 7.35 -0.05 -1.03
C VAL A 93 6.52 -1.05 -0.23
N LYS A 94 7.07 -2.23 0.06
CA LYS A 94 6.39 -3.25 0.89
C LYS A 94 6.12 -2.74 2.29
N ASP A 95 7.15 -2.21 2.94
CA ASP A 95 7.07 -1.70 4.32
C ASP A 95 6.07 -0.53 4.41
N THR A 96 6.00 0.31 3.38
CA THR A 96 5.02 1.41 3.30
C THR A 96 3.59 0.86 3.17
N ILE A 97 3.36 -0.15 2.33
CA ILE A 97 2.05 -0.79 2.20
C ILE A 97 1.62 -1.43 3.52
N GLU A 98 2.51 -2.16 4.17
CA GLU A 98 2.24 -2.79 5.48
C GLU A 98 1.93 -1.74 6.54
N SER A 99 2.69 -0.64 6.57
CA SER A 99 2.43 0.48 7.48
C SER A 99 1.04 1.09 7.25
N ILE A 100 0.63 1.28 6.00
CA ILE A 100 -0.70 1.80 5.66
C ILE A 100 -1.80 0.83 6.14
N ILE A 101 -1.63 -0.47 5.87
CA ILE A 101 -2.58 -1.52 6.30
C ILE A 101 -2.74 -1.52 7.83
N ILE A 102 -1.62 -1.40 8.57
CA ILE A 102 -1.62 -1.36 10.04
C ILE A 102 -2.31 -0.10 10.55
N VAL A 103 -1.96 1.07 10.01
CA VAL A 103 -2.56 2.36 10.41
C VAL A 103 -4.06 2.38 10.15
N LEU A 104 -4.51 1.81 9.03
CA LEU A 104 -5.93 1.69 8.70
C LEU A 104 -6.62 0.54 9.45
N SER A 105 -5.89 -0.23 10.27
CA SER A 105 -6.40 -1.36 11.05
C SER A 105 -7.19 -2.37 10.20
N ILE A 106 -6.74 -2.62 8.96
CA ILE A 106 -7.41 -3.53 8.04
C ILE A 106 -7.09 -4.97 8.43
N ALA A 107 -8.12 -5.74 8.75
CA ALA A 107 -7.99 -7.15 9.12
C ALA A 107 -7.72 -8.02 7.89
N LYS A 108 -6.72 -8.89 7.98
CA LYS A 108 -6.49 -9.96 7.00
C LYS A 108 -7.60 -11.02 7.14
N LYS A 109 -8.07 -11.57 6.03
CA LYS A 109 -9.03 -12.69 6.01
C LYS A 109 -8.43 -13.87 6.77
N ASP A 110 -9.25 -14.54 7.58
CA ASP A 110 -8.93 -15.64 8.49
C ASP A 110 -7.55 -16.27 8.25
N GLN A 111 -6.51 -15.67 8.85
CA GLN A 111 -5.27 -16.39 9.02
C GLN A 111 -5.55 -17.44 10.08
N LYS A 112 -5.75 -18.70 9.65
CA LYS A 112 -5.58 -19.85 10.56
C LYS A 112 -4.28 -19.56 11.32
N PRO A 113 -4.30 -19.49 12.66
CA PRO A 113 -3.09 -19.22 13.41
C PRO A 113 -2.05 -20.23 12.97
N GLN A 114 -0.91 -19.76 12.46
CA GLN A 114 0.23 -20.64 12.24
C GLN A 114 0.51 -21.27 13.60
N LYS A 115 0.22 -22.57 13.73
CA LYS A 115 0.69 -23.37 14.85
C LYS A 115 2.21 -23.30 14.81
N VAL A 116 2.78 -22.40 15.60
CA VAL A 116 4.19 -22.45 15.96
C VAL A 116 4.34 -23.78 16.70
N LYS A 117 4.89 -24.79 16.02
CA LYS A 117 5.35 -26.00 16.70
C LYS A 117 6.50 -25.55 17.60
N ARG A 118 6.24 -25.49 18.90
CA ARG A 118 7.29 -25.52 19.93
C ARG A 118 8.01 -26.85 19.86
#